data_AF-A0A4R4U6Q7-F1
#
_entry.id   AF-A0A4R4U6Q7-F1
#
_cell.length_a   1.000
_cell.length_b   1.000
_cell.length_c   1.000
_cell.angle_alpha   90.00
_cell.angle_beta   90.00
_cell.angle_gamma   90.00
#
_symmetry.space_group_name_H-M   'P 1'
#
loop_
_entity.id
_entity.type
_entity.pdbx_description
1 polymer ?
#
loop_
_entity_poly.entity_id
_entity_poly.type
_entity_poly.pdbx_seq_one_letter_code
_entity_poly.pdbx_strand_id
1 'polypeptide(L)'
;MAVVGHSAGAQLALRAVADGARAALAVSLAGVLDLVEGDRRWLSSGAVAAAVGGPSTARGERPSGGADAYGAGSPLLRVPIGVPQLIVQGAADDLDLIDFGRRHAQAAERAGDDVTYLELPGDHFDVITPTTSIWRAAAEAITAALA
;
A
#
# COMPACT_ATOMS: atom_id res chain seq x y z
N MET A 1 -6.61 -7.10 -16.22
CA MET A 1 -6.25 -5.67 -16.07
C MET A 1 -5.70 -5.47 -14.68
N ALA A 2 -4.56 -4.80 -14.53
CA ALA A 2 -4.02 -4.41 -13.22
C ALA A 2 -4.34 -2.95 -12.92
N VAL A 3 -4.47 -2.62 -11.63
CA VAL A 3 -4.46 -1.25 -11.13
C VAL A 3 -3.16 -1.06 -10.37
N VAL A 4 -2.36 -0.09 -10.79
CA VAL A 4 -1.00 0.15 -10.28
C VAL A 4 -0.93 1.58 -9.77
N GLY A 5 -0.35 1.76 -8.59
CA GLY A 5 -0.12 3.08 -8.02
C GLY A 5 1.24 3.17 -7.34
N HIS A 6 1.81 4.38 -7.32
CA HIS A 6 3.05 4.71 -6.62
C HIS A 6 2.77 5.63 -5.44
N SER A 7 3.42 5.39 -4.29
CA SER A 7 3.31 6.25 -3.10
C SER A 7 1.85 6.44 -2.65
N ALA A 8 1.33 7.67 -2.57
CA ALA A 8 -0.10 7.93 -2.31
C ALA A 8 -1.02 7.32 -3.39
N GLY A 9 -0.55 7.20 -4.64
CA GLY A 9 -1.28 6.51 -5.71
C GLY A 9 -1.46 5.02 -5.43
N ALA A 10 -0.52 4.36 -4.73
CA ALA A 10 -0.66 2.97 -4.33
C ALA A 10 -1.78 2.78 -3.32
N GLN A 11 -1.91 3.72 -2.38
CA GLN A 11 -3.03 3.76 -1.45
C GLN A 11 -4.37 3.85 -2.20
N LEU A 12 -4.47 4.76 -3.17
CA LEU A 12 -5.67 4.90 -4.00
C LEU A 12 -5.96 3.65 -4.83
N ALA A 13 -4.94 3.02 -5.41
CA ALA A 13 -5.08 1.80 -6.20
C ALA A 13 -5.69 0.65 -5.38
N LEU A 14 -5.09 0.35 -4.21
CA LEU A 14 -5.58 -0.71 -3.34
C LEU A 14 -6.95 -0.36 -2.75
N ARG A 15 -7.18 0.91 -2.36
CA ARG A 15 -8.48 1.37 -1.87
C ARG A 15 -9.58 1.21 -2.91
N ALA A 16 -9.33 1.61 -4.16
CA ALA A 16 -10.31 1.51 -5.24
C ALA A 16 -10.76 0.07 -5.46
N VAL A 17 -9.82 -0.89 -5.42
CA VAL A 17 -10.12 -2.31 -5.55
C VAL A 17 -10.90 -2.83 -4.34
N ALA A 18 -10.51 -2.44 -3.11
CA ALA A 18 -11.27 -2.77 -1.91
C ALA A 18 -12.70 -2.18 -1.91
N ASP A 19 -12.93 -1.11 -2.68
CA ASP A 19 -14.24 -0.49 -2.89
C ASP A 19 -15.01 -1.11 -4.08
N GLY A 20 -14.48 -2.16 -4.72
CA GLY A 20 -15.14 -2.93 -5.76
C GLY A 20 -14.74 -2.56 -7.19
N ALA A 21 -13.71 -1.74 -7.39
CA ALA A 21 -13.15 -1.55 -8.73
C ALA A 21 -12.65 -2.88 -9.30
N ARG A 22 -13.02 -3.18 -10.55
CA ARG A 22 -12.65 -4.44 -11.19
C ARG A 22 -11.17 -4.43 -11.58
N ALA A 23 -10.39 -5.29 -10.95
CA ALA A 23 -9.00 -5.56 -11.28
C ALA A 23 -8.71 -7.06 -11.16
N ALA A 24 -7.77 -7.56 -11.95
CA ALA A 24 -7.20 -8.90 -11.80
C ALA A 24 -5.97 -8.89 -10.87
N LEU A 25 -5.38 -7.71 -10.64
CA LEU A 25 -4.19 -7.51 -9.81
C LEU A 25 -4.20 -6.07 -9.28
N ALA A 26 -3.94 -5.91 -7.98
CA ALA A 26 -3.67 -4.61 -7.34
C ALA A 26 -2.18 -4.48 -7.02
N VAL A 27 -1.54 -3.40 -7.46
CA VAL A 27 -0.10 -3.20 -7.28
C VAL A 27 0.19 -1.93 -6.50
N SER A 28 0.95 -2.09 -5.42
CA SER A 28 1.51 -0.99 -4.63
C SER A 28 3.01 -0.86 -4.92
N LEU A 29 3.44 0.30 -5.41
CA LEU A 29 4.85 0.65 -5.55
C LEU A 29 5.19 1.70 -4.47
N ALA A 30 5.96 1.33 -3.44
CA ALA A 30 6.34 2.20 -2.32
C ALA A 30 5.13 2.90 -1.63
N GLY A 31 4.05 2.15 -1.41
CA GLY A 31 2.76 2.73 -1.03
C GLY A 31 2.57 3.15 0.43
N VAL A 32 1.73 4.16 0.65
CA VAL A 32 1.26 4.56 1.99
C VAL A 32 0.09 3.65 2.42
N LEU A 33 0.39 2.46 2.93
CA LEU A 33 -0.62 1.43 3.17
C LEU A 33 -1.28 1.46 4.56
N ASP A 34 -0.80 2.32 5.46
CA ASP A 34 -1.42 2.57 6.75
C ASP A 34 -1.58 4.07 7.03
N LEU A 35 -2.77 4.60 6.76
CA LEU A 35 -3.04 6.03 6.97
C LEU A 35 -3.12 6.39 8.46
N VAL A 36 -3.54 5.48 9.33
CA VAL A 36 -3.67 5.76 10.76
C VAL A 36 -2.28 5.95 11.35
N GLU A 37 -1.38 5.01 11.05
CA GLU A 37 -0.02 5.09 11.52
C GLU A 37 0.78 6.18 10.80
N GLY A 38 0.50 6.43 9.51
CA GLY A 38 1.10 7.53 8.77
C GLY A 38 0.79 8.90 9.37
N ASP A 39 -0.44 9.14 9.81
CA ASP A 39 -0.78 10.37 10.54
C ASP A 39 -0.13 10.40 11.94
N ARG A 40 -0.20 9.28 12.68
CA ARG A 40 0.39 9.18 14.03
C ARG A 40 1.90 9.45 14.03
N ARG A 41 2.63 8.99 13.00
CA ARG A 41 4.07 9.19 12.83
C ARG A 41 4.43 10.50 12.14
N TRP A 42 3.44 11.31 11.77
CA TRP A 42 3.65 12.59 11.08
C TRP A 42 4.38 12.42 9.74
N LEU A 43 4.05 11.35 9.01
CA LEU A 43 4.68 10.99 7.74
C LEU A 43 4.70 12.19 6.79
N SER A 44 5.86 12.44 6.18
CA SER A 44 6.07 13.52 5.22
C SER A 44 5.58 14.89 5.72
N SER A 45 5.81 15.18 7.01
CA SER A 45 5.40 16.43 7.66
C SER A 45 3.87 16.65 7.71
N GLY A 46 3.11 15.57 7.95
CA GLY A 46 1.65 15.63 8.09
C GLY A 46 0.89 15.53 6.76
N ALA A 47 1.50 14.94 5.73
CA ALA A 47 0.88 14.80 4.41
C ALA A 47 -0.42 13.98 4.47
N VAL A 48 -0.50 13.00 5.37
CA VAL A 48 -1.70 12.16 5.53
C VAL A 48 -2.89 12.99 6.00
N ALA A 49 -2.75 13.75 7.08
CA ALA A 49 -3.81 14.65 7.56
C ALA A 49 -4.22 15.67 6.51
N ALA A 50 -3.25 16.25 5.79
CA ALA A 50 -3.52 17.19 4.71
C ALA A 50 -4.35 16.55 3.58
N ALA A 51 -4.03 15.32 3.20
CA ALA A 51 -4.74 14.60 2.14
C ALA A 51 -6.14 14.12 2.56
N VAL A 52 -6.30 13.65 3.80
CA VAL A 52 -7.58 13.16 4.32
C VAL A 52 -8.52 14.30 4.74
N GLY A 53 -7.97 15.50 5.00
CA GLY A 53 -8.73 16.69 5.39
C GLY A 53 -8.77 16.96 6.90
N GLY A 54 -7.93 16.29 7.68
CA GLY A 54 -7.79 16.47 9.12
C GLY A 54 -7.01 15.32 9.77
N PRO A 55 -6.48 15.52 10.99
CA PRO A 55 -5.78 14.45 11.72
C PRO A 55 -6.75 13.33 12.12
N SER A 56 -6.21 12.14 12.31
CA SER A 56 -6.96 11.00 12.81
C SER A 56 -7.46 11.26 14.23
N THR A 57 -8.73 10.93 14.47
CA THR A 57 -9.31 10.99 15.83
C THR A 57 -9.03 9.72 16.64
N ALA A 58 -8.45 8.69 16.02
CA ALA A 58 -8.12 7.43 16.69
C ALA A 58 -6.96 7.62 17.67
N ARG A 59 -7.28 7.85 18.94
CA ARG A 59 -6.30 7.97 20.04
C ARG A 59 -5.91 6.58 20.56
N GLY A 60 -5.00 5.91 19.87
CA GLY A 60 -4.36 4.68 20.37
C GLY A 60 -5.24 3.42 20.38
N GLU A 61 -6.52 3.53 20.06
CA GLU A 61 -7.40 2.38 19.81
C GLU A 61 -7.47 2.12 18.30
N ARG A 62 -7.40 0.85 17.90
CA ARG A 62 -7.67 0.45 16.50
C ARG A 62 -9.02 1.06 16.11
N PRO A 63 -9.11 1.87 15.04
CA PRO A 63 -10.38 2.41 14.59
C PRO A 63 -11.37 1.26 14.44
N SER A 64 -12.58 1.43 14.98
CA SER A 64 -13.67 0.49 14.78
C SER A 64 -13.97 0.42 13.29
N GLY A 65 -13.45 -0.62 12.63
CA GLY A 65 -13.66 -1.03 11.24
C GLY A 65 -14.27 0.00 10.30
N GLY A 66 -13.45 0.63 9.46
CA GLY A 66 -13.87 1.30 8.22
C GLY A 66 -14.86 2.48 8.34
N ALA A 67 -15.28 2.87 9.55
CA ALA A 67 -16.36 3.86 9.73
C ALA A 67 -15.88 5.31 9.54
N ASP A 68 -14.60 5.59 9.78
CA ASP A 68 -14.00 6.91 9.57
C ASP A 68 -13.17 6.99 8.27
N ALA A 69 -12.80 8.20 7.86
CA ALA A 69 -12.07 8.43 6.61
C ALA A 69 -10.70 7.71 6.59
N TYR A 70 -10.07 7.57 7.75
CA TYR A 70 -8.79 6.87 7.91
C TYR A 70 -8.94 5.36 7.76
N GLY A 71 -9.90 4.74 8.44
CA GLY A 71 -10.20 3.32 8.38
C GLY A 71 -10.73 2.90 7.02
N ALA A 72 -11.61 3.72 6.43
CA ALA A 72 -12.02 3.51 5.05
C ALA A 72 -10.80 3.63 4.14
N GLY A 73 -9.99 4.68 4.29
CA GLY A 73 -8.87 5.03 3.41
C GLY A 73 -7.68 4.09 3.47
N SER A 74 -7.42 3.47 4.62
CA SER A 74 -6.20 2.70 4.89
C SER A 74 -6.27 1.28 4.34
N PRO A 75 -5.49 0.89 3.31
CA PRO A 75 -5.50 -0.46 2.76
C PRO A 75 -5.30 -1.56 3.81
N LEU A 76 -4.45 -1.33 4.82
CA LEU A 76 -4.23 -2.24 5.93
C LEU A 76 -5.52 -2.61 6.69
N LEU A 77 -6.48 -1.68 6.78
CA LEU A 77 -7.75 -1.86 7.49
C LEU A 77 -8.87 -2.37 6.57
N ARG A 78 -8.55 -2.63 5.29
CA ARG A 78 -9.48 -3.07 4.25
C ARG A 78 -9.23 -4.50 3.80
N VAL A 79 -8.23 -5.18 4.35
CA VAL A 79 -8.00 -6.61 4.08
C VAL A 79 -9.12 -7.47 4.68
N PRO A 80 -9.54 -8.58 4.03
CA PRO A 80 -9.07 -9.02 2.73
C PRO A 80 -9.58 -8.13 1.58
N ILE A 81 -8.71 -7.80 0.62
CA ILE A 81 -9.05 -7.04 -0.59
C ILE A 81 -9.74 -7.96 -1.63
N GLY A 82 -9.44 -9.26 -1.61
CA GLY A 82 -10.13 -10.26 -2.42
C GLY A 82 -9.65 -10.37 -3.87
N VAL A 83 -8.53 -9.74 -4.21
CA VAL A 83 -7.80 -9.96 -5.48
C VAL A 83 -6.31 -10.15 -5.20
N PRO A 84 -5.55 -10.76 -6.12
CA PRO A 84 -4.09 -10.82 -6.02
C PRO A 84 -3.46 -9.45 -5.83
N GLN A 85 -2.50 -9.37 -4.92
CA GLN A 85 -1.79 -8.15 -4.56
C GLN A 85 -0.28 -8.31 -4.79
N LEU A 86 0.34 -7.30 -5.40
CA LEU A 86 1.79 -7.15 -5.44
C LEU A 86 2.20 -5.89 -4.69
N ILE A 87 2.90 -6.06 -3.58
CA ILE A 87 3.40 -4.97 -2.75
C ILE A 87 4.91 -4.87 -2.93
N VAL A 88 5.37 -3.82 -3.62
CA VAL A 88 6.77 -3.57 -3.95
C VAL A 88 7.31 -2.47 -3.08
N GLN A 89 8.48 -2.69 -2.47
CA GLN A 89 9.10 -1.71 -1.58
C GLN A 89 10.62 -1.66 -1.75
N GLY A 90 11.16 -0.45 -1.82
CA GLY A 90 12.61 -0.23 -1.81
C GLY A 90 13.19 -0.42 -0.41
N ALA A 91 14.21 -1.25 -0.26
CA ALA A 91 14.84 -1.51 1.04
C ALA A 91 15.60 -0.29 1.62
N ALA A 92 15.82 0.76 0.81
CA ALA A 92 16.40 2.04 1.22
C ALA A 92 15.38 3.19 1.16
N ASP A 93 14.09 2.90 1.04
CA ASP A 93 13.01 3.88 1.17
C ASP A 93 12.84 4.32 2.64
N ASP A 94 11.90 5.23 2.89
CA ASP A 94 11.47 5.65 4.22
C ASP A 94 11.06 4.43 5.06
N LEU A 95 11.60 4.35 6.29
CA LEU A 95 11.37 3.24 7.21
C LEU A 95 9.91 3.07 7.57
N ASP A 96 9.11 4.15 7.57
CA ASP A 96 7.68 4.08 7.80
C ASP A 96 6.98 3.39 6.63
N LEU A 97 7.33 3.71 5.39
CA LEU A 97 6.76 3.04 4.22
C LEU A 97 7.15 1.56 4.16
N ILE A 98 8.39 1.23 4.53
CA ILE A 98 8.85 -0.16 4.66
C ILE A 98 8.01 -0.92 5.69
N ASP A 99 7.84 -0.35 6.88
CA ASP A 99 6.99 -0.92 7.93
C ASP A 99 5.54 -1.10 7.45
N PHE A 100 4.98 -0.11 6.75
CA PHE A 100 3.59 -0.16 6.28
C PHE A 100 3.39 -1.27 5.25
N GLY A 101 4.32 -1.42 4.31
CA GLY A 101 4.34 -2.49 3.33
C GLY A 101 4.36 -3.88 3.98
N ARG A 102 5.27 -4.10 4.93
CA ARG A 102 5.39 -5.37 5.68
C ARG A 102 4.13 -5.68 6.47
N ARG A 103 3.59 -4.72 7.22
CA ARG A 103 2.38 -4.91 8.03
C ARG A 103 1.15 -5.19 7.18
N HIS A 104 1.01 -4.51 6.04
CA HIS A 104 -0.07 -4.78 5.08
C HIS A 104 0.01 -6.20 4.53
N ALA A 105 1.18 -6.61 4.03
CA ALA A 105 1.37 -7.96 3.48
C ALA A 105 1.06 -9.06 4.51
N GLN A 106 1.55 -8.91 5.74
CA GLN A 106 1.26 -9.87 6.82
C GLN A 106 -0.23 -9.89 7.20
N ALA A 107 -0.90 -8.75 7.21
CA ALA A 107 -2.33 -8.67 7.51
C ALA A 107 -3.17 -9.29 6.40
N ALA A 108 -2.83 -9.01 5.14
CA ALA A 108 -3.46 -9.59 3.95
C ALA A 108 -3.32 -11.12 3.93
N GLU A 109 -2.10 -11.64 4.13
CA GLU A 109 -1.83 -13.08 4.20
C GLU A 109 -2.66 -13.76 5.31
N ARG A 110 -2.68 -13.18 6.52
CA ARG A 110 -3.50 -13.70 7.63
C ARG A 110 -5.00 -13.64 7.38
N ALA A 111 -5.45 -12.68 6.58
CA ALA A 111 -6.84 -12.54 6.17
C ALA A 111 -7.21 -13.48 5.00
N GLY A 112 -6.23 -14.17 4.40
CA GLY A 112 -6.42 -15.12 3.31
C GLY A 112 -6.34 -14.51 1.90
N ASP A 113 -5.83 -13.28 1.76
CA ASP A 113 -5.53 -12.71 0.45
C ASP A 113 -4.32 -13.41 -0.20
N ASP A 114 -4.34 -13.50 -1.52
CA ASP A 114 -3.14 -13.77 -2.32
C ASP A 114 -2.30 -12.49 -2.40
N VAL A 115 -1.17 -12.47 -1.70
CA VAL A 115 -0.29 -11.29 -1.60
C VAL A 115 1.17 -11.68 -1.76
N THR A 116 1.86 -10.98 -2.65
CA THR A 116 3.31 -11.04 -2.80
C THR A 116 3.94 -9.76 -2.27
N TYR A 117 4.86 -9.88 -1.31
CA TYR A 117 5.68 -8.77 -0.84
C TYR A 117 7.09 -8.86 -1.43
N LEU A 118 7.45 -7.87 -2.23
CA LEU A 118 8.73 -7.76 -2.92
C LEU A 118 9.51 -6.57 -2.35
N GLU A 119 10.41 -6.86 -1.42
CA GLU A 119 11.35 -5.88 -0.86
C GLU A 119 12.74 -6.15 -1.43
N LEU A 120 13.27 -5.21 -2.22
CA LEU A 120 14.58 -5.34 -2.90
C LEU A 120 15.40 -4.05 -2.74
N PRO A 121 16.72 -4.09 -3.02
CA PRO A 121 17.53 -2.88 -3.04
C PRO A 121 16.94 -1.80 -3.96
N GLY A 122 16.77 -0.60 -3.42
CA GLY A 122 16.30 0.58 -4.11
C GLY A 122 15.67 1.60 -3.15
N ASP A 123 15.54 2.85 -3.58
CA ASP A 123 14.85 3.93 -2.87
C ASP A 123 13.37 4.06 -3.28
N HIS A 124 12.73 5.14 -2.81
CA HIS A 124 11.33 5.48 -3.09
C HIS A 124 10.97 5.56 -4.59
N PHE A 125 11.92 5.95 -5.44
CA PHE A 125 11.74 6.18 -6.87
C PHE A 125 12.30 5.04 -7.71
N ASP A 126 13.20 4.23 -7.16
CA ASP A 126 13.74 3.08 -7.88
C ASP A 126 12.65 2.09 -8.27
N VAL A 127 11.57 1.96 -7.47
CA VAL A 127 10.40 1.12 -7.77
C VAL A 127 9.59 1.55 -9.00
N ILE A 128 9.86 2.72 -9.59
CA ILE A 128 9.25 3.20 -10.84
C ILE A 128 10.28 3.55 -11.92
N THR A 129 11.58 3.40 -11.63
CA THR A 129 12.64 3.81 -12.54
C THR A 129 13.01 2.64 -13.46
N PRO A 130 12.79 2.73 -14.80
CA PRO A 130 12.88 1.58 -15.69
C PRO A 130 14.21 0.81 -15.70
N THR A 131 15.30 1.50 -15.39
CA THR A 131 16.66 0.95 -15.42
C THR A 131 17.05 0.18 -14.16
N THR A 132 16.25 0.23 -13.09
CA THR A 132 16.59 -0.39 -11.81
C THR A 132 16.26 -1.89 -11.79
N SER A 133 16.88 -2.63 -10.89
CA SER A 133 16.57 -4.05 -10.69
C SER A 133 15.19 -4.25 -10.06
N ILE A 134 14.81 -3.41 -9.10
CA ILE A 134 13.53 -3.53 -8.40
C ILE A 134 12.34 -3.26 -9.32
N TRP A 135 12.43 -2.27 -10.22
CA TRP A 135 11.40 -2.06 -11.24
C TRP A 135 11.29 -3.26 -12.18
N ARG A 136 12.40 -3.79 -12.69
CA ARG A 136 12.37 -4.94 -13.59
C ARG A 136 11.72 -6.16 -12.93
N ALA A 137 12.05 -6.45 -11.67
CA ALA A 137 11.40 -7.51 -10.91
C ALA A 137 9.89 -7.26 -10.72
N ALA A 138 9.49 -6.02 -10.44
CA ALA A 138 8.08 -5.65 -10.35
C ALA A 138 7.34 -5.85 -11.69
N ALA A 139 7.92 -5.39 -12.80
CA ALA A 139 7.33 -5.53 -14.13
C ALA A 139 7.20 -7.00 -14.57
N GLU A 140 8.19 -7.83 -14.24
CA GLU A 140 8.15 -9.28 -14.45
C GLU A 140 7.02 -9.93 -13.64
N ALA A 141 6.90 -9.60 -12.36
CA ALA A 141 5.83 -10.10 -11.49
C ALA A 141 4.43 -9.67 -11.98
N ILE A 142 4.28 -8.42 -12.43
CA ILE A 142 3.02 -7.92 -13.01
C ILE A 142 2.67 -8.70 -14.28
N THR A 143 3.66 -8.93 -15.15
CA THR A 143 3.45 -9.66 -16.40
C THR A 143 3.06 -11.11 -16.13
N ALA A 144 3.73 -11.78 -15.20
CA ALA A 144 3.43 -13.15 -14.81
C ALA A 144 2.03 -13.30 -14.21
N ALA A 145 1.60 -12.36 -13.37
CA ALA A 145 0.28 -12.39 -12.73
C ALA A 145 -0.90 -12.07 -13.68
N LEU A 146 -0.61 -11.52 -14.87
CA LEU A 146 -1.61 -11.16 -15.88
C LEU A 146 -1.61 -12.09 -17.11
N ALA A 147 -0.70 -13.07 -17.16
CA ALA A 147 -0.62 -14.07 -18.21
C ALA A 147 -1.74 -15.12 -18.08
#